data_AF-A0A7C6GJ62-F1
#
_entry.id   AF-A0A7C6GJ62-F1
#
_cell.length_a   1.000
_cell.length_b   1.000
_cell.length_c   1.000
_cell.angle_alpha   90.00
_cell.angle_beta   90.00
_cell.angle_gamma   90.00
#
_symmetry.space_group_name_H-M   'P 1'
#
loop_
_entity.id
_entity.type
_entity.pdbx_description
1 polymer ?
#
loop_
_entity_poly.entity_id
_entity_poly.type
_entity_poly.pdbx_seq_one_letter_code
_entity_poly.pdbx_strand_id
1 'polypeptide(L)'
;IPYQAVMIPLMKIVLTIGLPNGIPTLILAHVVYGIPITTLIFRNYYESVPQELIEASRVDGAGMLRTYWSVVLPISIPSFVVVLIWQFTSAWNDFLFALFLTNTETGPVTLSLNNLAHGSIMADYGASMAGALIASAPTLIVYILLGKYFVGGLMSGSVKG
;
A
#
# COMPACT_ATOMS: atom_id res chain seq x y z
N ILE A 1 8.34 -0.48 -14.03
CA ILE A 1 9.81 -0.21 -14.01
C ILE A 1 10.44 -1.28 -13.12
N PRO A 2 11.56 -1.92 -13.50
CA PRO A 2 12.21 -2.91 -12.66
C PRO A 2 12.56 -2.30 -11.29
N TYR A 3 12.16 -2.96 -10.21
CA TYR A 3 12.37 -2.46 -8.85
C TYR A 3 13.86 -2.25 -8.54
N GLN A 4 14.70 -3.11 -9.11
CA GLN A 4 16.16 -3.05 -9.00
C GLN A 4 16.75 -1.79 -9.63
N ALA A 5 16.16 -1.28 -10.72
CA ALA A 5 16.64 -0.09 -11.40
C ALA A 5 16.42 1.20 -10.58
N VAL A 6 15.40 1.20 -9.71
CA VAL A 6 15.06 2.35 -8.85
C VAL A 6 15.90 2.38 -7.57
N MET A 7 16.48 1.24 -7.17
CA MET A 7 17.14 1.09 -5.88
C MET A 7 18.39 1.96 -5.72
N ILE A 8 19.29 1.95 -6.72
CA ILE A 8 20.54 2.72 -6.64
C ILE A 8 20.25 4.23 -6.56
N PRO A 9 19.40 4.81 -7.42
CA PRO A 9 18.99 6.22 -7.27
C PRO A 9 18.34 6.52 -5.92
N LEU A 10 17.45 5.65 -5.44
CA LEU A 10 16.77 5.83 -4.16
C LEU A 10 17.76 5.88 -3.00
N MET A 11 18.72 4.95 -2.95
CA MET A 11 19.76 4.94 -1.92
C MET A 11 20.61 6.22 -1.97
N LYS A 12 20.96 6.71 -3.17
CA LYS A 12 21.68 7.99 -3.30
C LYS A 12 20.87 9.14 -2.70
N ILE A 13 19.57 9.20 -2.95
CA ILE A 13 18.69 10.25 -2.40
C ILE A 13 18.64 10.16 -0.87
N VAL A 14 18.41 8.97 -0.32
CA VAL A 14 18.35 8.72 1.13
C VAL A 14 19.64 9.17 1.82
N LEU A 15 20.80 8.79 1.28
CA LEU A 15 22.11 9.16 1.80
C LEU A 15 22.39 10.67 1.66
N THR A 16 22.00 11.29 0.55
CA THR A 16 22.23 12.72 0.29
C THR A 16 21.42 13.62 1.22
N ILE A 17 20.18 13.22 1.52
CA ILE A 17 19.28 13.96 2.43
C ILE A 17 19.61 13.63 3.90
N GLY A 18 20.40 12.59 4.16
CA GLY A 18 20.75 12.17 5.52
C GLY A 18 19.59 11.49 6.26
N LEU A 19 18.69 10.82 5.54
CA LEU A 19 17.60 10.05 6.14
C LEU A 19 18.18 8.87 6.96
N PRO A 20 17.67 8.62 8.18
CA PRO A 20 18.13 7.51 9.00
C PRO A 20 17.73 6.17 8.37
N ASN A 21 18.59 5.17 8.43
CA ASN A 21 18.20 3.81 8.05
C ASN A 21 17.14 3.24 9.01
N GLY A 22 16.25 2.40 8.49
CA GLY A 22 15.23 1.70 9.28
C GLY A 22 13.80 1.95 8.81
N ILE A 23 12.86 1.57 9.66
CA ILE A 23 11.41 1.61 9.38
C ILE A 23 10.91 3.00 8.92
N PRO A 24 11.35 4.14 9.50
CA PRO A 24 10.86 5.46 9.05
C PRO A 24 11.14 5.75 7.57
N THR A 25 12.35 5.45 7.10
CA THR A 25 12.74 5.63 5.69
C THR A 25 12.02 4.63 4.79
N LEU A 26 11.80 3.40 5.28
CA LEU A 26 11.01 2.40 4.58
C LEU A 26 9.55 2.84 4.40
N ILE A 27 8.92 3.42 5.44
CA ILE A 27 7.56 3.97 5.35
C ILE A 27 7.51 5.08 4.29
N LEU A 28 8.46 6.01 4.32
CA LEU A 28 8.52 7.09 3.35
C LEU A 28 8.66 6.58 1.92
N ALA A 29 9.52 5.58 1.69
CA ALA A 29 9.68 4.96 0.37
C ALA A 29 8.36 4.33 -0.12
N HIS A 30 7.66 3.60 0.75
CA HIS A 30 6.36 2.99 0.41
C HIS A 30 5.26 4.04 0.14
N VAL A 31 5.25 5.14 0.88
CA VAL A 31 4.33 6.26 0.63
C VAL A 31 4.58 6.85 -0.74
N VAL A 32 5.82 7.26 -1.03
CA VAL A 32 6.17 7.88 -2.32
C VAL A 32 5.89 6.94 -3.49
N TYR A 33 6.26 5.66 -3.37
CA TYR A 33 6.03 4.68 -4.41
C TYR A 33 4.55 4.33 -4.59
N GLY A 34 3.74 4.41 -3.53
CA GLY A 34 2.31 4.15 -3.55
C GLY A 34 1.49 5.27 -4.20
N ILE A 35 1.93 6.53 -4.14
CA ILE A 35 1.16 7.70 -4.62
C ILE A 35 0.59 7.51 -6.04
N PRO A 36 1.35 7.08 -7.07
CA PRO A 36 0.83 7.04 -8.43
C PRO A 36 -0.39 6.13 -8.57
N ILE A 37 -0.33 4.91 -8.03
CA ILE A 37 -1.40 3.93 -8.16
C ILE A 37 -2.57 4.23 -7.22
N THR A 38 -2.32 4.73 -6.00
CA THR A 38 -3.41 5.20 -5.13
C THR A 38 -4.16 6.37 -5.78
N THR A 39 -3.42 7.28 -6.43
CA THR A 39 -4.02 8.41 -7.17
C THR A 39 -4.88 7.92 -8.33
N LEU A 40 -4.43 6.91 -9.08
CA LEU A 40 -5.22 6.32 -10.17
C LEU A 40 -6.47 5.61 -9.65
N ILE A 41 -6.38 4.88 -8.53
CA ILE A 41 -7.55 4.23 -7.91
C ILE A 41 -8.59 5.27 -7.48
N PHE A 42 -8.16 6.33 -6.79
CA PHE A 42 -9.05 7.42 -6.38
C PHE A 42 -9.63 8.17 -7.59
N ARG A 43 -8.81 8.46 -8.61
CA ARG A 43 -9.27 9.11 -9.85
C ARG A 43 -10.38 8.29 -10.51
N ASN A 44 -10.14 7.00 -10.73
CA ASN A 44 -11.13 6.12 -11.36
C ASN A 44 -12.41 6.01 -10.53
N TYR A 45 -12.29 6.02 -9.20
CA TYR A 45 -13.45 6.08 -8.33
C TYR A 45 -14.21 7.40 -8.46
N TYR A 46 -13.54 8.54 -8.44
CA TYR A 46 -14.20 9.84 -8.57
C TYR A 46 -14.83 10.06 -9.94
N GLU A 47 -14.31 9.45 -10.99
CA GLU A 47 -14.91 9.49 -12.33
C GLU A 47 -16.26 8.74 -12.39
N SER A 48 -16.53 7.81 -11.47
CA SER A 48 -17.82 7.13 -11.36
C SER A 48 -18.84 7.89 -10.49
N VAL A 49 -18.41 8.89 -9.72
CA VAL A 49 -19.28 9.68 -8.84
C VAL A 49 -20.16 10.63 -9.66
N PRO A 50 -21.48 10.66 -9.43
CA PRO A 50 -22.37 11.61 -10.12
C PRO A 50 -22.00 13.07 -9.85
N GLN A 51 -21.86 13.86 -10.91
CA GLN A 51 -21.53 15.28 -10.81
C GLN A 51 -22.61 16.09 -10.06
N GLU A 52 -23.86 15.62 -10.10
CA GLU A 52 -25.01 16.19 -9.40
C GLU A 52 -24.77 16.36 -7.89
N LEU A 53 -24.02 15.45 -7.25
CA LEU A 53 -23.70 15.56 -5.82
C LEU A 53 -22.80 16.76 -5.53
N ILE A 54 -21.87 17.06 -6.44
CA ILE A 54 -20.96 18.20 -6.33
C ILE A 54 -21.76 19.50 -6.57
N GLU A 55 -22.64 19.49 -7.58
CA GLU A 55 -23.48 20.64 -7.91
C GLU A 55 -24.48 20.97 -6.79
N ALA A 56 -25.16 19.97 -6.22
CA ALA A 56 -26.06 20.14 -5.09
C ALA A 56 -25.34 20.80 -3.89
N SER A 57 -24.12 20.36 -3.57
CA SER A 57 -23.34 20.96 -2.49
C SER A 57 -23.04 22.46 -2.75
N ARG A 58 -22.85 22.85 -4.01
CA ARG A 58 -22.60 24.26 -4.39
C ARG A 58 -23.88 25.09 -4.31
N VAL A 59 -25.04 24.51 -4.67
CA VAL A 59 -26.35 25.15 -4.48
C VAL A 59 -26.62 25.40 -2.99
N ASP A 60 -26.21 24.47 -2.12
CA ASP A 60 -26.27 24.60 -0.66
C ASP A 60 -25.21 25.59 -0.07
N GLY A 61 -24.47 26.31 -0.94
CA GLY A 61 -23.49 27.31 -0.54
C GLY A 61 -22.16 26.74 -0.03
N ALA A 62 -21.88 25.45 -0.25
CA ALA A 62 -20.59 24.87 0.11
C ALA A 62 -19.49 25.32 -0.87
N GLY A 63 -18.41 25.88 -0.33
CA GLY A 63 -17.17 26.10 -1.07
C GLY A 63 -16.40 24.80 -1.33
N MET A 64 -15.40 24.84 -2.22
CA MET A 64 -14.64 23.66 -2.66
C MET A 64 -14.13 22.76 -1.51
N LEU A 65 -13.51 23.36 -0.48
CA LEU A 65 -13.01 22.60 0.67
C LEU A 65 -14.15 21.93 1.45
N ARG A 66 -15.26 22.63 1.66
CA ARG A 66 -16.42 22.07 2.37
C ARG A 66 -17.08 20.94 1.56
N THR A 67 -17.20 21.10 0.24
CA THR A 67 -17.66 20.04 -0.67
C THR A 67 -16.76 18.82 -0.57
N TYR A 68 -15.43 19.00 -0.58
CA TYR A 68 -14.50 17.88 -0.45
C TYR A 68 -14.69 17.12 0.86
N TRP A 69 -14.61 17.82 2.00
CA TRP A 69 -14.66 17.20 3.32
C TRP A 69 -16.04 16.63 3.68
N SER A 70 -17.12 17.26 3.22
CA SER A 70 -18.49 16.89 3.64
C SER A 70 -19.19 15.95 2.66
N VAL A 71 -18.78 15.92 1.40
CA VAL A 71 -19.46 15.14 0.35
C VAL A 71 -18.49 14.13 -0.28
N VAL A 72 -17.38 14.60 -0.84
CA VAL A 72 -16.45 13.75 -1.61
C VAL A 72 -15.70 12.75 -0.73
N LEU A 73 -15.20 13.19 0.42
CA LEU A 73 -14.43 12.33 1.33
C LEU A 73 -15.27 11.21 1.95
N PRO A 74 -16.49 11.45 2.48
CA PRO A 74 -17.32 10.39 3.06
C PRO A 74 -17.79 9.35 2.03
N ILE A 75 -18.13 9.76 0.81
CA ILE A 75 -18.54 8.79 -0.22
C ILE A 75 -17.35 7.93 -0.67
N SER A 76 -16.11 8.41 -0.54
CA SER A 76 -14.89 7.71 -0.96
C SER A 76 -14.47 6.51 -0.12
N ILE A 77 -15.18 6.20 0.97
CA ILE A 77 -14.86 5.07 1.86
C ILE A 77 -14.57 3.76 1.09
N PRO A 78 -15.35 3.36 0.06
CA PRO A 78 -15.03 2.15 -0.71
C PRO A 78 -13.66 2.20 -1.38
N SER A 79 -13.27 3.36 -1.92
CA SER A 79 -11.95 3.56 -2.54
C SER A 79 -10.83 3.49 -1.51
N PHE A 80 -11.03 4.06 -0.31
CA PHE A 80 -10.09 3.90 0.80
C PHE A 80 -9.86 2.44 1.18
N VAL A 81 -10.90 1.61 1.19
CA VAL A 81 -10.75 0.17 1.49
C VAL A 81 -9.90 -0.53 0.44
N VAL A 82 -10.13 -0.26 -0.85
CA VAL A 82 -9.33 -0.82 -1.95
C VAL A 82 -7.87 -0.39 -1.84
N VAL A 83 -7.62 0.90 -1.63
CA VAL A 83 -6.27 1.44 -1.44
C VAL A 83 -5.59 0.84 -0.22
N LEU A 84 -6.30 0.66 0.90
CA LEU A 84 -5.74 0.10 2.12
C LEU A 84 -5.33 -1.37 1.91
N ILE A 85 -6.19 -2.20 1.31
CA ILE A 85 -5.86 -3.60 0.99
C ILE A 85 -4.62 -3.65 0.11
N TRP A 86 -4.60 -2.84 -0.95
CA TRP A 86 -3.51 -2.82 -1.91
C TRP A 86 -2.20 -2.35 -1.26
N GLN A 87 -2.21 -1.22 -0.56
CA GLN A 87 -0.98 -0.68 0.05
C GLN A 87 -0.47 -1.54 1.20
N PHE A 88 -1.36 -2.06 2.04
CA PHE A 88 -0.97 -2.97 3.11
C PHE A 88 -0.29 -4.21 2.52
N THR A 89 -0.93 -4.83 1.53
CA THR A 89 -0.39 -6.03 0.88
C THR A 89 0.94 -5.75 0.18
N SER A 90 1.06 -4.60 -0.48
CA SER A 90 2.31 -4.19 -1.13
C SER A 90 3.43 -3.97 -0.11
N ALA A 91 3.19 -3.19 0.94
CA ALA A 91 4.22 -2.84 1.92
C ALA A 91 4.61 -4.01 2.82
N TRP A 92 3.65 -4.88 3.17
CA TRP A 92 3.90 -6.05 4.01
C TRP A 92 4.74 -7.11 3.29
N ASN A 93 4.51 -7.29 1.99
CA ASN A 93 5.22 -8.29 1.18
C ASN A 93 6.51 -7.75 0.55
N ASP A 94 6.81 -6.45 0.68
CA ASP A 94 8.03 -5.91 0.11
C ASP A 94 9.27 -6.45 0.81
N PHE A 95 10.16 -7.04 0.02
CA PHE A 95 11.46 -7.50 0.44
C PHE A 95 12.57 -6.57 -0.03
N LEU A 96 12.42 -5.94 -1.20
CA LEU A 96 13.52 -5.24 -1.83
C LEU A 96 13.80 -3.90 -1.15
N PHE A 97 12.81 -3.06 -0.87
CA PHE A 97 13.09 -1.83 -0.10
C PHE A 97 13.48 -2.16 1.33
N ALA A 98 12.88 -3.20 1.93
CA ALA A 98 13.27 -3.67 3.25
C ALA A 98 14.78 -4.01 3.31
N LEU A 99 15.30 -4.74 2.33
CA LEU A 99 16.69 -5.19 2.27
C LEU A 99 17.70 -4.03 2.20
N PHE A 100 17.36 -2.96 1.49
CA PHE A 100 18.28 -1.85 1.26
C PHE A 100 18.12 -0.70 2.25
N LEU A 101 16.91 -0.50 2.81
CA LEU A 101 16.61 0.65 3.67
C LEU A 101 16.56 0.29 5.16
N THR A 102 16.63 -1.00 5.53
CA THR A 102 16.54 -1.45 6.91
C THR A 102 17.61 -2.48 7.27
N ASN A 103 17.67 -2.88 8.55
CA ASN A 103 18.58 -3.89 9.07
C ASN A 103 17.81 -5.13 9.51
N THR A 104 18.46 -6.29 9.56
CA THR A 104 17.85 -7.58 9.90
C THR A 104 17.33 -7.68 11.34
N GLU A 105 17.85 -6.88 12.29
CA GLU A 105 17.41 -6.91 13.69
C GLU A 105 16.09 -6.17 13.93
N THR A 106 15.83 -5.11 13.17
CA THR A 106 14.64 -4.24 13.33
C THR A 106 13.82 -4.16 12.05
N GLY A 107 14.04 -5.11 11.14
CA GLY A 107 13.48 -5.10 9.79
C GLY A 107 12.14 -5.83 9.69
N PRO A 108 11.46 -5.69 8.56
CA PRO A 108 10.22 -6.42 8.29
C PRO A 108 10.42 -7.94 8.28
N VAL A 109 9.33 -8.67 8.49
CA VAL A 109 9.29 -10.14 8.51
C VAL A 109 9.89 -10.78 7.25
N THR A 110 9.85 -10.08 6.12
CA THR A 110 10.44 -10.52 4.84
C THR A 110 11.96 -10.72 4.92
N LEU A 111 12.67 -9.92 5.73
CA LEU A 111 14.11 -10.10 5.97
C LEU A 111 14.40 -11.32 6.85
N SER A 112 13.62 -11.49 7.93
CA SER A 112 13.76 -12.64 8.82
C SER A 112 13.48 -13.95 8.09
N LEU A 113 12.49 -13.97 7.19
CA LEU A 113 12.21 -15.11 6.33
C LEU A 113 13.36 -15.44 5.39
N ASN A 114 13.97 -14.43 4.78
CA ASN A 114 15.12 -14.64 3.90
C ASN A 114 16.30 -15.26 4.67
N ASN A 115 16.54 -14.79 5.90
CA ASN A 115 17.57 -15.34 6.78
C ASN A 115 17.25 -16.78 7.22
N LEU A 116 15.99 -17.13 7.50
CA LEU A 116 15.61 -18.51 7.83
C LEU A 116 15.83 -19.47 6.65
N ALA A 117 15.55 -19.00 5.43
CA ALA A 117 15.67 -19.82 4.23
C ALA A 117 17.13 -20.05 3.78
N HIS A 118 18.05 -19.13 4.07
CA HIS A 118 19.43 -19.15 3.54
C HIS A 118 20.54 -19.00 4.59
N GLY A 119 20.20 -18.79 5.86
CA GLY A 119 21.17 -18.43 6.92
C GLY A 119 21.84 -19.60 7.63
N SER A 120 21.40 -20.84 7.40
CA SER A 120 21.96 -22.04 8.04
C SER A 120 22.71 -22.92 7.03
N ILE A 121 23.81 -23.54 7.48
CA ILE A 121 24.63 -24.48 6.69
C ILE A 121 23.78 -25.66 6.16
N MET A 122 22.73 -26.03 6.90
CA MET A 122 21.68 -26.95 6.48
C MET A 122 20.35 -26.19 6.50
N ALA A 123 19.67 -26.09 5.36
CA ALA A 123 18.40 -25.37 5.26
C ALA A 123 17.33 -26.04 6.14
N ASP A 124 16.81 -25.31 7.13
CA ASP A 124 15.66 -25.75 7.92
C ASP A 124 14.37 -25.39 7.19
N TYR A 125 13.94 -26.29 6.32
CA TYR A 125 12.70 -26.15 5.55
C TYR A 125 11.46 -26.10 6.45
N GLY A 126 11.47 -26.79 7.61
CA GLY A 126 10.36 -26.79 8.54
C GLY A 126 10.14 -25.42 9.17
N ALA A 127 11.22 -24.82 9.68
CA ALA A 127 11.19 -23.46 10.21
C ALA A 127 10.82 -22.43 9.14
N SER A 128 11.36 -22.56 7.92
CA SER A 128 11.08 -21.65 6.82
C SER A 128 9.61 -21.70 6.38
N MET A 129 9.02 -22.89 6.28
CA MET A 129 7.60 -23.07 5.94
C MET A 129 6.67 -22.53 7.05
N ALA A 130 7.00 -22.80 8.32
CA ALA A 130 6.25 -22.25 9.45
C ALA A 130 6.31 -20.72 9.48
N GLY A 131 7.49 -20.14 9.25
CA GLY A 131 7.67 -18.70 9.13
C GLY A 131 6.82 -18.11 7.99
N ALA A 132 6.80 -18.74 6.82
CA ALA A 132 6.01 -18.27 5.68
C ALA A 132 4.50 -18.28 5.99
N LEU A 133 4.01 -19.30 6.69
CA LEU A 133 2.63 -19.36 7.16
C LEU A 133 2.31 -18.17 8.09
N ILE A 134 3.18 -17.89 9.07
CA ILE A 134 2.99 -16.77 10.00
C ILE A 134 3.03 -15.43 9.25
N ALA A 135 3.97 -15.26 8.32
CA ALA A 135 4.11 -14.02 7.57
C ALA A 135 2.94 -13.74 6.60
N SER A 136 2.28 -14.80 6.11
CA SER A 136 1.09 -14.67 5.25
C SER A 136 -0.22 -14.45 6.03
N ALA A 137 -0.24 -14.71 7.34
CA ALA A 137 -1.45 -14.57 8.13
C ALA A 137 -2.02 -13.12 8.15
N PRO A 138 -1.22 -12.06 8.32
CA PRO A 138 -1.74 -10.68 8.33
C PRO A 138 -2.40 -10.28 7.01
N THR A 139 -1.80 -10.64 5.86
CA THR A 139 -2.40 -10.35 4.54
C THR A 139 -3.69 -11.12 4.35
N LEU A 140 -3.74 -12.40 4.73
CA LEU A 140 -4.98 -13.20 4.73
C LEU A 140 -6.08 -12.56 5.58
N ILE A 141 -5.77 -12.10 6.80
CA ILE A 141 -6.73 -11.43 7.67
C ILE A 141 -7.29 -10.17 7.02
N VAL A 142 -6.43 -9.34 6.41
CA VAL A 142 -6.86 -8.13 5.69
C VAL A 142 -7.82 -8.48 4.55
N TYR A 143 -7.50 -9.51 3.75
CA TYR A 143 -8.38 -9.96 2.67
C TYR A 143 -9.71 -10.54 3.18
N ILE A 144 -9.72 -11.30 4.26
CA ILE A 144 -10.97 -11.87 4.82
C ILE A 144 -11.87 -10.77 5.37
N LEU A 145 -11.31 -9.80 6.11
CA LEU A 145 -12.09 -8.73 6.73
C LEU A 145 -12.58 -7.70 5.72
N LEU A 146 -11.74 -7.36 4.74
CA LEU A 146 -11.99 -6.25 3.83
C LEU A 146 -12.37 -6.69 2.40
N GLY A 147 -12.22 -7.98 2.07
CA GLY A 147 -12.49 -8.51 0.72
C GLY A 147 -13.93 -8.30 0.25
N LYS A 148 -14.91 -8.28 1.18
CA LYS A 148 -16.31 -7.96 0.84
C LYS A 148 -16.49 -6.54 0.27
N TYR A 149 -15.64 -5.59 0.65
CA TYR A 149 -15.65 -4.23 0.11
C TYR A 149 -14.86 -4.12 -1.20
N PHE A 150 -13.85 -4.97 -1.39
CA PHE A 150 -13.02 -5.02 -2.60
C PHE A 150 -13.83 -5.37 -3.86
N VAL A 151 -14.75 -6.34 -3.75
CA VAL A 151 -15.63 -6.74 -4.86
C VAL A 151 -16.56 -5.59 -5.28
N GLY A 152 -17.07 -4.80 -4.34
CA GLY A 152 -17.89 -3.61 -4.64
C GLY A 152 -17.12 -2.50 -5.35
N GLY A 153 -15.85 -2.27 -4.95
CA GLY A 153 -15.01 -1.21 -5.50
C GLY A 153 -14.52 -1.48 -6.93
N LEU A 154 -14.11 -2.71 -7.26
CA LEU A 154 -13.68 -3.09 -8.61
C LEU A 154 -14.85 -3.21 -9.58
N MET A 155 -15.99 -3.78 -9.14
CA MET A 155 -17.17 -3.90 -9.98
C MET A 155 -17.72 -2.53 -10.38
N SER A 156 -17.73 -1.53 -9.49
CA SER A 156 -18.19 -0.17 -9.80
C SER A 156 -17.41 0.52 -10.94
N GLY A 157 -16.17 0.10 -11.22
CA GLY A 157 -15.36 0.62 -12.33
C GLY A 157 -15.45 -0.20 -13.62
N SER A 158 -15.95 -1.45 -13.55
CA SER A 158 -15.98 -2.40 -14.67
C SER A 158 -17.36 -2.55 -15.34
N VAL A 159 -18.46 -2.04 -14.78
CA VAL A 159 -19.81 -2.18 -15.38
C VAL A 159 -20.20 -1.08 -16.37
N LYS A 160 -19.27 -0.22 -16.81
CA LYS A 160 -19.51 0.68 -17.96
C LYS A 160 -18.81 0.12 -19.20
N GLY A 161 -19.36 -0.99 -19.69
CA GLY A 161 -19.27 -1.47 -21.07
C GLY A 161 -20.68 -1.63 -21.61
#